data_AF-A0A3P6Z821-F1
#
_entry.id   AF-A0A3P6Z821-F1
#
_cell.length_a   1.000
_cell.length_b   1.000
_cell.length_c   1.000
_cell.angle_alpha   90.00
_cell.angle_beta   90.00
_cell.angle_gamma   90.00
#
_symmetry.space_group_name_H-M   'P 1'
#
loop_
_entity.id
_entity.type
_entity.pdbx_description
1 polymer ?
#
loop_
_entity_poly.entity_id
_entity_poly.type
_entity_poly.pdbx_seq_one_letter_code
_entity_poly.pdbx_strand_id
1 'polypeptide(L)'
;MAPLSDSITVKVKMSVNVSVTGEILPDAAYYSGNVTDGILVNNGENKIGSTRLLVRVRIQNLRKHSLIPNSRLVIDWPYEIADVITEDDGKYLFYLLEKPYVTKTDLPSTSNSTITCDSRVLDKLVNPHNYRVFKSLMPQPRGEPVATAPVDLPLNHPAGYPPLKSQLELEKMPYQGDIKRVRTNLTCYNGQLRCIPIVCDLGPLSYRAGVITFEMPARLWDNTMRQDFKDIFLTSVQMTATWRASVSYTIDAGDKEYASDDFVHAYLHLNMQIYDFNPENLLGLAQPAQFELKIFNDMEPEPVYPKNMPLYIGLAVFAGLLLLAILIIILWKAKFFERKKFKRRGKNGTTKEPKPTNPEERPLKITNIPPPSHSSLHSPPISAYGHMNS
;
A
#
# COMPACT_ATOMS: atom_id res chain seq x y z
N MET A 1 72.44 -26.82 -17.19
CA MET A 1 71.47 -26.57 -16.10
C MET A 1 70.29 -25.84 -16.71
N ALA A 2 69.05 -26.19 -16.36
CA ALA A 2 67.89 -25.41 -16.78
C ALA A 2 67.70 -24.22 -15.81
N PRO A 3 67.25 -23.05 -16.28
CA PRO A 3 66.90 -21.94 -15.39
C PRO A 3 65.67 -22.30 -14.55
N LEU A 4 65.66 -21.96 -13.27
CA LEU A 4 64.45 -22.00 -12.45
C LEU A 4 63.56 -20.83 -12.83
N SER A 5 62.32 -21.10 -13.23
CA SER A 5 61.30 -20.10 -13.51
C SER A 5 60.45 -19.84 -12.25
N ASP A 6 60.96 -19.01 -11.34
CA ASP A 6 60.25 -18.63 -10.12
C ASP A 6 59.01 -17.78 -10.45
N SER A 7 57.84 -18.43 -10.45
CA SER A 7 56.54 -17.82 -10.75
C SER A 7 55.77 -17.51 -9.46
N ILE A 8 55.56 -16.23 -9.17
CA ILE A 8 54.79 -15.81 -7.99
C ILE A 8 53.30 -15.76 -8.32
N THR A 9 52.50 -16.64 -7.71
CA THR A 9 51.04 -16.65 -7.87
C THR A 9 50.37 -15.75 -6.83
N VAL A 10 50.04 -14.50 -7.19
CA VAL A 10 49.32 -13.57 -6.31
C VAL A 10 47.81 -13.80 -6.38
N LYS A 11 47.18 -14.21 -5.27
CA LYS A 11 45.72 -14.36 -5.17
C LYS A 11 45.07 -13.06 -4.70
N VAL A 12 44.63 -12.23 -5.65
CA VAL A 12 43.90 -10.99 -5.37
C VAL A 12 42.48 -11.30 -4.90
N LYS A 13 42.12 -10.91 -3.66
CA LYS A 13 40.75 -11.02 -3.13
C LYS A 13 40.18 -9.64 -2.83
N MET A 14 39.29 -9.14 -3.69
CA MET A 14 38.46 -7.99 -3.31
C MET A 14 37.45 -8.41 -2.23
N SER A 15 37.23 -7.53 -1.25
CA SER A 15 36.22 -7.70 -0.21
C SER A 15 35.44 -6.40 -0.05
N VAL A 16 34.13 -6.53 0.13
CA VAL A 16 33.15 -5.44 0.24
C VAL A 16 32.36 -5.66 1.53
N ASN A 17 31.75 -4.60 2.05
CA ASN A 17 30.73 -4.71 3.09
C ASN A 17 29.61 -3.73 2.72
N VAL A 18 28.52 -4.24 2.14
CA VAL A 18 27.37 -3.44 1.73
C VAL A 18 26.21 -3.77 2.64
N SER A 19 25.67 -2.74 3.30
CA SER A 19 24.42 -2.82 4.03
C SER A 19 23.27 -2.49 3.10
N VAL A 20 22.24 -3.32 3.14
CA VAL A 20 20.91 -3.03 2.63
C VAL A 20 19.97 -3.03 3.82
N THR A 21 19.14 -2.01 3.96
CA THR A 21 18.02 -2.00 4.92
C THR A 21 16.75 -1.55 4.22
N GLY A 22 15.59 -1.92 4.75
CA GLY A 22 14.31 -1.46 4.24
C GLY A 22 13.27 -1.34 5.33
N GLU A 23 12.28 -0.48 5.09
CA GLU A 23 11.17 -0.18 5.97
C GLU A 23 9.92 0.13 5.12
N ILE A 24 8.73 -0.07 5.69
CA ILE A 24 7.46 0.36 5.11
C ILE A 24 6.84 1.33 6.09
N LEU A 25 6.35 2.46 5.58
CA LEU A 25 5.73 3.52 6.38
C LEU A 25 4.27 3.70 5.93
N PRO A 26 3.27 3.56 6.80
CA PRO A 26 3.37 2.96 8.15
C PRO A 26 3.77 1.48 8.12
N ASP A 27 4.26 0.96 9.26
CA ASP A 27 4.62 -0.44 9.48
C ASP A 27 3.40 -1.36 9.75
N ALA A 28 2.28 -0.74 10.15
CA ALA A 28 0.98 -1.36 10.26
C ALA A 28 -0.04 -0.71 9.31
N ALA A 29 -0.89 -1.52 8.70
CA ALA A 29 -2.05 -1.12 7.90
C ALA A 29 -3.33 -1.68 8.52
N TYR A 30 -4.46 -1.00 8.28
CA TYR A 30 -5.77 -1.42 8.80
C TYR A 30 -6.80 -1.38 7.66
N TYR A 31 -7.71 -2.34 7.65
CA TYR A 31 -8.86 -2.36 6.75
C TYR A 31 -10.11 -2.89 7.48
N SER A 32 -11.29 -2.44 7.03
CA SER A 32 -12.59 -2.85 7.56
C SER A 32 -13.73 -2.51 6.60
N GLY A 33 -14.95 -2.93 6.95
CA GLY A 33 -16.15 -2.69 6.16
C GLY A 33 -16.27 -3.57 4.91
N ASN A 34 -17.32 -3.33 4.13
CA ASN A 34 -17.67 -4.15 2.98
C ASN A 34 -16.79 -3.85 1.75
N VAL A 35 -16.66 -4.86 0.88
CA VAL A 35 -16.15 -4.75 -0.49
C VAL A 35 -16.87 -3.62 -1.23
N THR A 36 -16.11 -2.75 -1.91
CA THR A 36 -16.67 -1.69 -2.76
C THR A 36 -16.60 -2.08 -4.23
N ASP A 37 -17.16 -1.25 -5.11
CA ASP A 37 -16.98 -1.38 -6.57
C ASP A 37 -15.50 -1.59 -6.94
N GLY A 38 -15.27 -2.28 -8.06
CA GLY A 38 -13.97 -2.84 -8.46
C GLY A 38 -12.92 -1.82 -8.92
N ILE A 39 -12.30 -2.07 -10.07
CA ILE A 39 -11.29 -1.15 -10.64
C ILE A 39 -11.99 0.12 -11.14
N LEU A 40 -11.66 1.25 -10.52
CA LEU A 40 -12.24 2.56 -10.80
C LEU A 40 -11.23 3.44 -11.57
N VAL A 41 -11.02 3.10 -12.85
CA VAL A 41 -10.09 3.79 -13.77
C VAL A 41 -10.26 5.33 -13.73
N ASN A 42 -9.16 6.09 -13.84
CA ASN A 42 -9.12 7.57 -13.86
C ASN A 42 -9.65 8.31 -12.60
N ASN A 43 -9.97 7.59 -11.51
CA ASN A 43 -10.40 8.18 -10.24
C ASN A 43 -9.21 8.63 -9.37
N GLY A 44 -9.46 9.25 -8.21
CA GLY A 44 -8.41 9.56 -7.23
C GLY A 44 -7.83 8.31 -6.56
N GLU A 45 -6.56 8.36 -6.16
CA GLU A 45 -5.88 7.24 -5.47
C GLU A 45 -6.59 6.78 -4.19
N ASN A 46 -7.41 7.64 -3.57
CA ASN A 46 -8.26 7.31 -2.43
C ASN A 46 -9.40 6.32 -2.74
N LYS A 47 -9.51 5.84 -3.99
CA LYS A 47 -10.40 4.74 -4.41
C LYS A 47 -9.70 3.38 -4.50
N ILE A 48 -8.37 3.32 -4.40
CA ILE A 48 -7.60 2.06 -4.35
C ILE A 48 -7.76 1.39 -2.98
N GLY A 49 -7.67 2.20 -1.94
CA GLY A 49 -7.69 1.79 -0.55
C GLY A 49 -7.40 2.96 0.37
N SER A 50 -7.63 2.79 1.65
CA SER A 50 -7.43 3.78 2.71
C SER A 50 -5.94 4.04 2.97
N THR A 51 -5.16 2.96 3.12
CA THR A 51 -3.75 3.02 3.54
C THR A 51 -2.82 3.39 2.38
N ARG A 52 -2.18 4.57 2.47
CA ARG A 52 -1.04 4.98 1.63
C ARG A 52 0.26 4.51 2.28
N LEU A 53 1.10 3.84 1.50
CA LEU A 53 2.38 3.26 1.90
C LEU A 53 3.53 4.05 1.26
N LEU A 54 4.64 4.17 1.98
CA LEU A 54 5.94 4.51 1.39
C LEU A 54 6.93 3.41 1.77
N VAL A 55 7.26 2.57 0.80
CA VAL A 55 8.36 1.60 0.96
C VAL A 55 9.67 2.35 0.79
N ARG A 56 10.60 2.23 1.74
CA ARG A 56 11.94 2.83 1.65
C ARG A 56 13.00 1.74 1.73
N VAL A 57 13.98 1.79 0.82
CA VAL A 57 15.15 0.90 0.83
C VAL A 57 16.42 1.74 0.83
N ARG A 58 17.38 1.43 1.68
CA ARG A 58 18.64 2.16 1.87
C ARG A 58 19.83 1.25 1.59
N ILE A 59 20.81 1.74 0.83
CA ILE A 59 22.00 0.99 0.43
C ILE A 59 23.24 1.82 0.75
N GLN A 60 24.23 1.22 1.41
CA GLN A 60 25.51 1.85 1.74
C GLN A 60 26.67 0.86 1.72
N ASN A 61 27.78 1.21 1.07
CA ASN A 61 29.05 0.51 1.26
C ASN A 61 29.72 1.02 2.55
N LEU A 62 29.79 0.16 3.57
CA LEU A 62 30.38 0.44 4.87
C LEU A 62 31.91 0.31 4.88
N ARG A 63 32.52 -0.29 3.84
CA ARG A 63 33.97 -0.57 3.81
C ARG A 63 34.75 0.60 3.21
N LYS A 64 35.49 1.32 4.06
CA LYS A 64 36.48 2.32 3.62
C LYS A 64 37.47 1.69 2.62
N HIS A 65 37.90 2.48 1.64
CA HIS A 65 38.78 2.07 0.53
C HIS A 65 38.22 0.94 -0.36
N SER A 66 36.92 0.64 -0.29
CA SER A 66 36.21 -0.22 -1.24
C SER A 66 35.51 0.62 -2.31
N LEU A 67 35.62 0.15 -3.56
CA LEU A 67 34.85 0.60 -4.71
C LEU A 67 34.32 -0.65 -5.43
N ILE A 68 33.00 -0.79 -5.54
CA ILE A 68 32.39 -1.71 -6.49
C ILE A 68 32.13 -0.89 -7.77
N PRO A 69 32.72 -1.22 -8.94
CA PRO A 69 32.61 -0.39 -10.14
C PRO A 69 31.20 -0.38 -10.74
N ASN A 70 30.42 -1.45 -10.63
CA ASN A 70 29.01 -1.53 -11.04
C ASN A 70 28.23 -2.44 -10.07
N SER A 71 27.02 -2.05 -9.69
CA SER A 71 26.18 -2.86 -8.79
C SER A 71 24.69 -2.59 -9.01
N ARG A 72 23.86 -3.62 -8.77
CA ARG A 72 22.41 -3.57 -8.97
C ARG A 72 21.67 -3.81 -7.67
N LEU A 73 20.54 -3.14 -7.53
CA LEU A 73 19.49 -3.45 -6.56
C LEU A 73 18.39 -4.25 -7.28
N VAL A 74 17.83 -5.25 -6.61
CA VAL A 74 16.58 -5.90 -7.01
C VAL A 74 15.62 -5.86 -5.83
N ILE A 75 14.37 -5.43 -6.06
CA ILE A 75 13.31 -5.42 -5.06
C ILE A 75 12.19 -6.32 -5.54
N ASP A 76 11.90 -7.38 -4.79
CA ASP A 76 10.80 -8.30 -5.07
C ASP A 76 9.48 -7.63 -4.66
N TRP A 77 8.69 -7.15 -5.62
CA TRP A 77 7.48 -6.37 -5.37
C TRP A 77 6.22 -7.26 -5.27
N PRO A 78 5.47 -7.25 -4.13
CA PRO A 78 4.18 -7.93 -3.96
C PRO A 78 3.06 -7.34 -4.83
N TYR A 79 3.04 -7.68 -6.11
CA TYR A 79 2.12 -7.10 -7.09
C TYR A 79 0.68 -7.61 -6.92
N GLU A 80 0.47 -8.92 -6.94
CA GLU A 80 -0.86 -9.56 -6.89
C GLU A 80 -0.87 -10.85 -6.05
N ILE A 81 -2.06 -11.26 -5.57
CA ILE A 81 -2.29 -12.54 -4.91
C ILE A 81 -2.60 -13.65 -5.94
N ALA A 82 -2.17 -14.87 -5.61
CA ALA A 82 -2.46 -16.10 -6.34
C ALA A 82 -3.84 -16.69 -5.97
N ASP A 83 -4.92 -15.96 -6.23
CA ASP A 83 -6.30 -16.44 -6.01
C ASP A 83 -6.62 -17.63 -6.95
N VAL A 84 -6.78 -17.33 -8.24
CA VAL A 84 -6.93 -18.36 -9.29
C VAL A 84 -5.59 -18.56 -10.00
N ILE A 85 -5.05 -19.79 -9.97
CA ILE A 85 -3.78 -20.15 -10.62
C ILE A 85 -3.89 -20.14 -12.16
N THR A 86 -5.08 -20.42 -12.68
CA THR A 86 -5.35 -20.55 -14.14
C THR A 86 -5.68 -19.23 -14.84
N GLU A 87 -5.66 -18.11 -14.13
CA GLU A 87 -5.82 -16.76 -14.70
C GLU A 87 -4.43 -16.14 -14.93
N ASP A 88 -4.26 -15.36 -16.00
CA ASP A 88 -2.95 -14.76 -16.31
C ASP A 88 -2.58 -13.65 -15.31
N ASP A 89 -3.51 -12.73 -15.06
CA ASP A 89 -3.41 -11.68 -14.04
C ASP A 89 -4.13 -12.10 -12.73
N GLY A 90 -3.83 -11.44 -11.62
CA GLY A 90 -4.43 -11.69 -10.30
C GLY A 90 -5.12 -10.49 -9.67
N LYS A 91 -5.49 -10.62 -8.39
CA LYS A 91 -5.98 -9.50 -7.57
C LYS A 91 -4.80 -8.71 -7.01
N TYR A 92 -4.77 -7.40 -7.24
CA TYR A 92 -3.73 -6.50 -6.73
C TYR A 92 -3.53 -6.60 -5.21
N LEU A 93 -2.27 -6.45 -4.77
CA LEU A 93 -1.88 -6.35 -3.36
C LEU A 93 -1.27 -4.97 -3.05
N PHE A 94 -0.06 -4.69 -3.55
CA PHE A 94 0.58 -3.37 -3.44
C PHE A 94 0.58 -2.64 -4.79
N TYR A 95 -0.24 -1.60 -4.90
CA TYR A 95 -0.37 -0.80 -6.11
C TYR A 95 0.63 0.36 -6.10
N LEU A 96 1.63 0.33 -6.99
CA LEU A 96 2.67 1.36 -7.10
C LEU A 96 2.12 2.62 -7.80
N LEU A 97 2.21 3.78 -7.16
CA LEU A 97 1.55 5.02 -7.61
C LEU A 97 2.39 5.87 -8.58
N GLU A 98 3.70 5.95 -8.33
CA GLU A 98 4.65 6.76 -9.09
C GLU A 98 5.95 5.95 -9.26
N LYS A 99 6.80 6.32 -10.23
CA LYS A 99 8.13 5.70 -10.40
C LYS A 99 8.97 5.88 -9.11
N PRO A 100 9.86 4.95 -8.76
CA PRO A 100 10.69 5.04 -7.56
C PRO A 100 11.43 6.38 -7.48
N TYR A 101 11.49 6.98 -6.31
CA TYR A 101 12.25 8.19 -6.04
C TYR A 101 13.61 7.83 -5.44
N VAL A 102 14.65 8.59 -5.76
CA VAL A 102 16.01 8.34 -5.27
C VAL A 102 16.58 9.60 -4.60
N THR A 103 17.10 9.42 -3.39
CA THR A 103 17.91 10.42 -2.67
C THR A 103 19.33 9.89 -2.50
N LYS A 104 20.34 10.65 -2.97
CA LYS A 104 21.74 10.42 -2.63
C LYS A 104 22.15 11.35 -1.48
N THR A 105 22.89 10.84 -0.50
CA THR A 105 23.36 11.62 0.66
C THR A 105 24.78 12.15 0.45
N ASP A 106 25.08 12.65 -0.76
CA ASP A 106 26.44 12.93 -1.21
C ASP A 106 27.01 14.25 -0.66
N LEU A 107 28.27 14.19 -0.23
CA LEU A 107 29.21 15.32 -0.34
C LEU A 107 29.68 15.34 -1.81
N PRO A 108 29.87 16.50 -2.48
CA PRO A 108 29.89 16.56 -3.95
C PRO A 108 31.01 15.70 -4.58
N SER A 109 30.60 14.53 -5.09
CA SER A 109 31.44 13.60 -5.83
C SER A 109 31.39 13.94 -7.32
N THR A 110 32.53 13.99 -8.00
CA THR A 110 32.65 14.29 -9.44
C THR A 110 32.15 13.16 -10.37
N SER A 111 31.36 12.24 -9.84
CA SER A 111 30.86 11.05 -10.52
C SER A 111 29.38 11.23 -10.94
N ASN A 112 29.16 11.57 -12.20
CA ASN A 112 27.83 11.73 -12.82
C ASN A 112 27.10 10.38 -13.05
N SER A 113 27.13 9.46 -12.07
CA SER A 113 26.44 8.17 -12.16
C SER A 113 24.93 8.35 -11.97
N THR A 114 24.18 8.40 -13.06
CA THR A 114 22.72 8.34 -13.02
C THR A 114 22.26 6.94 -12.65
N ILE A 115 21.46 6.83 -11.58
CA ILE A 115 20.85 5.58 -11.16
C ILE A 115 19.63 5.32 -12.07
N THR A 116 19.54 4.13 -12.64
CA THR A 116 18.51 3.76 -13.63
C THR A 116 17.77 2.50 -13.22
N CYS A 117 16.44 2.48 -13.35
CA CYS A 117 15.62 1.29 -13.13
C CYS A 117 14.99 0.79 -14.45
N ASP A 118 14.68 -0.51 -14.53
CA ASP A 118 14.15 -1.10 -15.76
C ASP A 118 12.83 -0.45 -16.20
N SER A 119 12.86 0.25 -17.33
CA SER A 119 11.68 0.87 -17.94
C SER A 119 10.60 -0.18 -18.24
N ARG A 120 10.99 -1.37 -18.73
CA ARG A 120 10.03 -2.42 -19.14
C ARG A 120 9.16 -2.88 -17.97
N VAL A 121 9.77 -3.03 -16.79
CA VAL A 121 9.09 -3.41 -15.55
C VAL A 121 8.27 -2.24 -15.00
N LEU A 122 8.87 -1.05 -14.89
CA LEU A 122 8.20 0.10 -14.30
C LEU A 122 7.02 0.62 -15.14
N ASP A 123 7.07 0.50 -16.46
CA ASP A 123 5.98 0.94 -17.35
C ASP A 123 4.80 -0.06 -17.37
N LYS A 124 4.97 -1.32 -16.91
CA LYS A 124 3.83 -2.20 -16.53
C LYS A 124 3.35 -1.92 -15.10
N LEU A 125 4.28 -1.73 -14.16
CA LEU A 125 4.00 -1.74 -12.71
C LEU A 125 3.46 -0.41 -12.16
N VAL A 126 3.88 0.74 -12.70
CA VAL A 126 3.52 2.05 -12.17
C VAL A 126 2.16 2.49 -12.69
N ASN A 127 1.18 2.51 -11.78
CA ASN A 127 -0.14 3.08 -11.97
C ASN A 127 -0.89 2.68 -13.28
N PRO A 128 -1.00 1.37 -13.61
CA PRO A 128 -1.59 0.89 -14.88
C PRO A 128 -3.05 1.34 -15.13
N HIS A 129 -3.79 1.73 -14.10
CA HIS A 129 -5.18 2.22 -14.20
C HIS A 129 -5.32 3.76 -14.14
N ASN A 130 -4.21 4.50 -14.23
CA ASN A 130 -4.17 5.96 -14.30
C ASN A 130 -4.95 6.67 -13.17
N TYR A 131 -4.84 6.16 -11.94
CA TYR A 131 -5.38 6.84 -10.77
C TYR A 131 -4.67 8.18 -10.54
N ARG A 132 -5.41 9.21 -10.15
CA ARG A 132 -4.89 10.55 -9.87
C ARG A 132 -4.17 10.54 -8.53
N VAL A 133 -2.85 10.70 -8.56
CA VAL A 133 -1.98 10.71 -7.38
C VAL A 133 -2.06 12.07 -6.67
N PHE A 134 -2.24 12.06 -5.35
CA PHE A 134 -2.44 13.28 -4.55
C PHE A 134 -1.16 13.68 -3.81
N LYS A 135 -0.42 14.64 -4.39
CA LYS A 135 0.82 15.23 -3.82
C LYS A 135 0.63 16.07 -2.54
N SER A 136 -0.55 16.02 -1.93
CA SER A 136 -0.84 16.57 -0.58
C SER A 136 -0.92 15.49 0.50
N LEU A 137 -1.08 14.22 0.13
CA LEU A 137 -1.22 13.12 1.08
C LEU A 137 0.14 12.60 1.51
N MET A 138 0.27 12.27 2.80
CA MET A 138 1.44 11.64 3.40
C MET A 138 1.23 10.12 3.53
N PRO A 139 2.30 9.30 3.57
CA PRO A 139 3.71 9.67 3.39
C PRO A 139 4.08 10.07 1.94
N GLN A 140 5.11 10.89 1.81
CA GLN A 140 5.66 11.36 0.52
C GLN A 140 7.15 11.02 0.38
N PRO A 141 7.62 10.72 -0.84
CA PRO A 141 9.05 10.65 -1.14
C PRO A 141 9.70 12.04 -1.03
N ARG A 142 11.01 12.07 -0.79
CA ARG A 142 11.84 13.28 -0.64
C ARG A 142 12.90 13.44 -1.73
N GLY A 143 13.16 12.38 -2.49
CA GLY A 143 14.15 12.38 -3.58
C GLY A 143 13.60 12.91 -4.91
N GLU A 144 14.31 12.61 -6.00
CA GLU A 144 13.88 12.86 -7.38
C GLU A 144 13.41 11.56 -8.04
N PRO A 145 12.47 11.59 -9.02
CA PRO A 145 12.07 10.39 -9.75
C PRO A 145 13.27 9.73 -10.45
N VAL A 146 13.39 8.41 -10.34
CA VAL A 146 14.50 7.66 -10.93
C VAL A 146 14.46 7.71 -12.45
N ALA A 147 15.63 7.78 -13.08
CA ALA A 147 15.73 7.61 -14.52
C ALA A 147 15.36 6.17 -14.92
N THR A 148 14.76 5.99 -16.10
CA THR A 148 14.36 4.66 -16.59
C THR A 148 14.96 4.34 -17.94
N ALA A 149 15.55 3.15 -18.04
CA ALA A 149 16.14 2.58 -19.25
C ALA A 149 15.99 1.05 -19.18
N PRO A 150 16.19 0.27 -20.25
CA PRO A 150 16.22 -1.18 -20.16
C PRO A 150 17.36 -1.66 -19.25
N VAL A 151 17.05 -2.41 -18.20
CA VAL A 151 18.03 -3.00 -17.26
C VAL A 151 17.68 -4.45 -17.00
N ASP A 152 18.55 -5.38 -17.40
CA ASP A 152 18.29 -6.82 -17.24
C ASP A 152 18.59 -7.35 -15.83
N LEU A 153 17.90 -8.43 -15.45
CA LEU A 153 18.16 -9.12 -14.19
C LEU A 153 19.61 -9.62 -14.11
N PRO A 154 20.24 -9.63 -12.91
CA PRO A 154 21.53 -10.32 -12.73
C PRO A 154 21.40 -11.81 -13.02
N LEU A 155 22.37 -12.42 -13.71
CA LEU A 155 22.39 -13.85 -14.07
C LEU A 155 22.24 -14.79 -12.85
N ASN A 156 22.68 -14.34 -11.67
CA ASN A 156 22.62 -15.08 -10.42
C ASN A 156 21.34 -14.80 -9.60
N HIS A 157 20.31 -14.21 -10.22
CA HIS A 157 18.95 -14.15 -9.70
C HIS A 157 18.17 -15.41 -10.13
N PRO A 158 17.34 -16.03 -9.27
CA PRO A 158 16.39 -17.02 -9.75
C PRO A 158 15.51 -16.41 -10.86
N ALA A 159 15.44 -17.08 -12.01
CA ALA A 159 14.80 -16.55 -13.22
C ALA A 159 13.26 -16.48 -13.13
N GLY A 160 12.67 -16.98 -12.05
CA GLY A 160 11.24 -16.89 -11.74
C GLY A 160 10.98 -17.20 -10.28
N TYR A 161 9.80 -16.81 -9.79
CA TYR A 161 9.28 -17.16 -8.47
C TYR A 161 8.75 -18.61 -8.45
N PRO A 162 8.61 -19.25 -7.27
CA PRO A 162 8.04 -20.60 -7.17
C PRO A 162 6.60 -20.68 -7.71
N PRO A 163 6.14 -21.88 -8.12
CA PRO A 163 4.79 -22.07 -8.65
C PRO A 163 3.73 -21.73 -7.60
N LEU A 164 2.60 -21.23 -8.10
CA LEU A 164 1.52 -20.71 -7.27
C LEU A 164 0.75 -21.81 -6.53
N LYS A 165 0.25 -21.49 -5.33
CA LYS A 165 -0.57 -22.34 -4.46
C LYS A 165 -1.96 -21.70 -4.31
N SER A 166 -3.01 -22.49 -4.50
CA SER A 166 -4.42 -22.04 -4.40
C SER A 166 -4.95 -22.00 -2.96
N GLN A 167 -4.31 -22.70 -2.02
CA GLN A 167 -4.69 -22.68 -0.62
C GLN A 167 -3.74 -21.78 0.18
N LEU A 168 -4.32 -20.80 0.86
CA LEU A 168 -3.60 -19.90 1.76
C LEU A 168 -3.11 -20.63 3.02
N GLU A 169 -1.90 -20.31 3.46
CA GLU A 169 -1.27 -20.92 4.62
C GLU A 169 -1.64 -20.14 5.90
N LEU A 170 -2.38 -20.80 6.80
CA LEU A 170 -3.00 -20.18 7.97
C LEU A 170 -2.38 -20.68 9.28
N GLU A 171 -1.77 -19.78 10.03
CA GLU A 171 -1.27 -20.00 11.39
C GLU A 171 -2.34 -19.61 12.41
N LYS A 172 -2.56 -20.44 13.45
CA LYS A 172 -3.47 -20.12 14.56
C LYS A 172 -2.76 -19.22 15.57
N MET A 173 -3.33 -18.05 15.84
CA MET A 173 -2.79 -17.15 16.87
C MET A 173 -3.15 -17.67 18.27
N PRO A 174 -2.37 -17.32 19.32
CA PRO A 174 -2.73 -17.64 20.70
C PRO A 174 -4.10 -17.06 21.08
N TYR A 175 -4.87 -17.83 21.85
CA TYR A 175 -6.22 -17.45 22.26
C TYR A 175 -6.23 -16.19 23.13
N GLN A 176 -7.08 -15.23 22.77
CA GLN A 176 -7.32 -14.00 23.53
C GLN A 176 -8.83 -13.91 23.83
N GLY A 177 -9.27 -14.74 24.78
CA GLY A 177 -10.69 -15.05 24.97
C GLY A 177 -11.19 -16.08 23.95
N ASP A 178 -12.51 -16.12 23.72
CA ASP A 178 -13.17 -17.13 22.88
C ASP A 178 -12.97 -16.93 21.35
N ILE A 179 -12.43 -15.79 20.93
CA ILE A 179 -12.26 -15.44 19.51
C ILE A 179 -11.04 -16.18 18.92
N LYS A 180 -11.31 -17.13 18.03
CA LYS A 180 -10.28 -17.83 17.24
C LYS A 180 -9.73 -16.90 16.16
N ARG A 181 -8.55 -16.31 16.40
CA ARG A 181 -7.83 -15.50 15.41
C ARG A 181 -6.83 -16.36 14.63
N VAL A 182 -6.76 -16.16 13.32
CA VAL A 182 -5.73 -16.72 12.44
C VAL A 182 -4.91 -15.61 11.81
N ARG A 183 -3.67 -15.93 11.45
CA ARG A 183 -2.79 -15.07 10.66
C ARG A 183 -2.25 -15.81 9.44
N THR A 184 -1.73 -15.04 8.50
CA THR A 184 -0.97 -15.56 7.35
C THR A 184 0.29 -14.71 7.13
N ASN A 185 1.25 -15.25 6.37
CA ASN A 185 2.47 -14.56 5.99
C ASN A 185 2.68 -14.73 4.48
N LEU A 186 2.52 -13.64 3.71
CA LEU A 186 2.65 -13.62 2.26
C LEU A 186 4.08 -13.24 1.88
N THR A 187 4.74 -14.04 1.04
CA THR A 187 6.10 -13.75 0.55
C THR A 187 6.23 -14.14 -0.92
N CYS A 188 7.11 -13.47 -1.67
CA CYS A 188 7.38 -13.80 -3.08
C CYS A 188 7.96 -15.22 -3.28
N TYR A 189 8.32 -15.91 -2.20
CA TYR A 189 8.99 -17.22 -2.23
C TYR A 189 8.16 -18.34 -1.56
N ASN A 190 6.93 -18.06 -1.12
CA ASN A 190 6.05 -19.07 -0.53
C ASN A 190 5.00 -19.65 -1.51
N GLY A 191 4.83 -19.04 -2.70
CA GLY A 191 3.86 -19.44 -3.73
C GLY A 191 2.47 -18.78 -3.64
N GLN A 192 2.25 -17.78 -2.78
CA GLN A 192 0.94 -17.12 -2.64
C GLN A 192 0.83 -15.78 -3.40
N LEU A 193 1.94 -15.29 -3.95
CA LEU A 193 2.01 -13.99 -4.62
C LEU A 193 2.58 -14.12 -6.03
N ARG A 194 1.95 -13.42 -6.99
CA ARG A 194 2.61 -13.03 -8.24
C ARG A 194 3.46 -11.79 -7.92
N CYS A 195 4.77 -11.95 -7.80
CA CYS A 195 5.69 -10.84 -7.58
C CYS A 195 6.36 -10.36 -8.87
N ILE A 196 6.86 -9.12 -8.86
CA ILE A 196 7.57 -8.51 -10.00
C ILE A 196 8.91 -7.93 -9.50
N PRO A 197 10.07 -8.31 -10.06
CA PRO A 197 11.38 -7.82 -9.61
C PRO A 197 11.67 -6.44 -10.19
N ILE A 198 11.66 -5.40 -9.36
CA ILE A 198 12.12 -4.05 -9.74
C ILE A 198 13.66 -4.06 -9.72
N VAL A 199 14.29 -4.05 -10.90
CA VAL A 199 15.76 -4.00 -11.04
C VAL A 199 16.21 -2.56 -11.27
N CYS A 200 17.24 -2.13 -10.53
CA CYS A 200 17.88 -0.83 -10.73
C CYS A 200 19.41 -0.97 -10.73
N ASP A 201 20.06 -0.39 -11.74
CA ASP A 201 21.52 -0.22 -11.75
C ASP A 201 21.91 1.02 -10.93
N LEU A 202 22.79 0.80 -9.96
CA LEU A 202 23.34 1.82 -9.06
C LEU A 202 24.65 2.40 -9.60
N GLY A 203 25.26 1.75 -10.60
CA GLY A 203 26.60 2.06 -11.06
C GLY A 203 27.67 1.89 -9.95
N PRO A 204 28.68 2.78 -9.90
CA PRO A 204 29.78 2.69 -8.96
C PRO A 204 29.36 2.96 -7.51
N LEU A 205 29.56 1.99 -6.61
CA LEU A 205 29.25 2.10 -5.18
C LEU A 205 30.54 2.10 -4.35
N SER A 206 30.83 3.23 -3.70
CA SER A 206 31.98 3.39 -2.80
C SER A 206 31.55 3.93 -1.44
N TYR A 207 32.42 3.81 -0.43
CA TYR A 207 32.20 4.43 0.89
C TYR A 207 31.95 5.95 0.83
N ARG A 208 32.42 6.64 -0.21
CA ARG A 208 32.23 8.09 -0.37
C ARG A 208 30.91 8.49 -1.04
N ALA A 209 30.18 7.54 -1.64
CA ALA A 209 28.86 7.77 -2.26
C ALA A 209 27.69 7.80 -1.23
N GLY A 210 28.03 7.96 0.06
CA GLY A 210 27.07 8.08 1.15
C GLY A 210 26.08 6.92 1.25
N VAL A 211 24.83 7.26 1.58
CA VAL A 211 23.67 6.36 1.53
C VAL A 211 22.84 6.70 0.30
N ILE A 212 22.55 5.70 -0.52
CA ILE A 212 21.53 5.76 -1.57
C ILE A 212 20.21 5.32 -0.95
N THR A 213 19.16 6.12 -1.09
CA THR A 213 17.82 5.82 -0.56
C THR A 213 16.80 5.80 -1.69
N PHE A 214 16.13 4.66 -1.89
CA PHE A 214 14.97 4.51 -2.75
C PHE A 214 13.68 4.68 -1.95
N GLU A 215 12.70 5.37 -2.51
CA GLU A 215 11.38 5.61 -1.90
C GLU A 215 10.28 5.34 -2.95
N MET A 216 9.42 4.36 -2.68
CA MET A 216 8.37 3.89 -3.60
C MET A 216 6.98 4.15 -2.97
N PRO A 217 6.25 5.18 -3.44
CA PRO A 217 4.91 5.48 -2.94
C PRO A 217 3.89 4.50 -3.54
N ALA A 218 3.12 3.86 -2.67
CA ALA A 218 2.14 2.83 -3.04
C ALA A 218 0.85 2.97 -2.23
N ARG A 219 -0.16 2.16 -2.57
CA ARG A 219 -1.34 1.92 -1.73
C ARG A 219 -1.58 0.43 -1.55
N LEU A 220 -2.14 0.08 -0.41
CA LEU A 220 -2.76 -1.22 -0.19
C LEU A 220 -4.08 -1.28 -0.99
N TRP A 221 -4.38 -2.42 -1.61
CA TRP A 221 -5.62 -2.61 -2.37
C TRP A 221 -6.73 -3.15 -1.44
N ASP A 222 -7.50 -2.25 -0.80
CA ASP A 222 -8.48 -2.59 0.24
C ASP A 222 -9.59 -3.55 -0.25
N ASN A 223 -9.87 -3.63 -1.56
CA ASN A 223 -10.83 -4.60 -2.10
C ASN A 223 -10.35 -6.05 -1.94
N THR A 224 -9.06 -6.33 -2.15
CA THR A 224 -8.47 -7.67 -2.00
C THR A 224 -8.50 -8.10 -0.54
N MET A 225 -8.14 -7.18 0.37
CA MET A 225 -8.20 -7.43 1.81
C MET A 225 -9.64 -7.75 2.28
N ARG A 226 -10.63 -6.97 1.84
CA ARG A 226 -12.05 -7.16 2.20
C ARG A 226 -12.74 -8.34 1.51
N GLN A 227 -12.16 -8.88 0.43
CA GLN A 227 -12.64 -10.10 -0.22
C GLN A 227 -11.98 -11.35 0.39
N ASP A 228 -10.65 -11.44 0.31
CA ASP A 228 -9.93 -12.72 0.45
C ASP A 228 -9.34 -12.92 1.86
N PHE A 229 -9.17 -11.84 2.61
CA PHE A 229 -8.58 -11.85 3.94
C PHE A 229 -9.61 -11.56 5.05
N LYS A 230 -10.89 -11.43 4.72
CA LYS A 230 -11.98 -11.01 5.61
C LYS A 230 -12.08 -11.81 6.93
N ASP A 231 -11.73 -13.10 6.93
CA ASP A 231 -11.78 -13.96 8.13
C ASP A 231 -10.39 -14.15 8.79
N ILE A 232 -9.39 -13.38 8.35
CA ILE A 232 -8.00 -13.40 8.81
C ILE A 232 -7.73 -12.12 9.60
N PHE A 233 -7.20 -12.27 10.83
CA PHE A 233 -6.99 -11.14 11.74
C PHE A 233 -5.71 -10.34 11.42
N LEU A 234 -4.65 -11.04 10.99
CA LEU A 234 -3.35 -10.45 10.68
C LEU A 234 -2.74 -11.08 9.42
N THR A 235 -2.46 -10.25 8.43
CA THR A 235 -1.69 -10.60 7.24
C THR A 235 -0.34 -9.92 7.31
N SER A 236 0.74 -10.66 7.61
CA SER A 236 2.10 -10.17 7.37
C SER A 236 2.38 -10.25 5.86
N VAL A 237 2.90 -9.18 5.26
CA VAL A 237 3.40 -9.19 3.87
C VAL A 237 4.89 -8.87 3.90
N GLN A 238 5.72 -9.86 3.54
CA GLN A 238 7.17 -9.76 3.60
C GLN A 238 7.75 -9.40 2.22
N MET A 239 8.36 -8.23 2.15
CA MET A 239 9.15 -7.78 1.00
C MET A 239 10.63 -8.16 1.16
N THR A 240 11.32 -8.31 0.04
CA THR A 240 12.76 -8.60 -0.01
C THR A 240 13.46 -7.63 -0.96
N ALA A 241 14.58 -7.05 -0.52
CA ALA A 241 15.45 -6.22 -1.35
C ALA A 241 16.89 -6.75 -1.31
N THR A 242 17.42 -7.12 -2.48
CA THR A 242 18.72 -7.78 -2.64
C THR A 242 19.68 -6.91 -3.43
N TRP A 243 20.85 -6.61 -2.85
CA TRP A 243 21.96 -5.98 -3.58
C TRP A 243 22.87 -7.03 -4.21
N ARG A 244 23.35 -6.77 -5.43
CA ARG A 244 24.29 -7.62 -6.17
C ARG A 244 25.40 -6.76 -6.78
N ALA A 245 26.66 -7.22 -6.69
CA ALA A 245 27.72 -6.69 -7.54
C ALA A 245 27.47 -7.14 -8.99
N SER A 246 27.70 -6.25 -9.96
CA SER A 246 27.52 -6.51 -11.40
C SER A 246 28.85 -6.24 -12.12
N VAL A 247 29.87 -7.03 -11.76
CA VAL A 247 31.28 -6.69 -12.01
C VAL A 247 31.98 -7.75 -12.85
N SER A 248 32.64 -7.30 -13.92
CA SER A 248 33.61 -8.07 -14.71
C SER A 248 34.99 -7.42 -14.53
N TYR A 249 36.02 -8.21 -14.25
CA TYR A 249 37.38 -7.73 -14.06
C TYR A 249 38.33 -8.34 -15.09
N THR A 250 38.78 -7.52 -16.03
CA THR A 250 39.97 -7.79 -16.83
C THR A 250 41.18 -7.16 -16.13
N ILE A 251 42.26 -7.92 -15.97
CA ILE A 251 43.52 -7.41 -15.42
C ILE A 251 44.49 -7.27 -16.60
N ASP A 252 44.70 -6.04 -17.02
CA ASP A 252 45.68 -5.68 -18.05
C ASP A 252 47.07 -5.59 -17.41
N ALA A 253 47.93 -6.55 -17.71
CA ALA A 253 49.32 -6.59 -17.28
C ALA A 253 50.18 -5.83 -18.30
N GLY A 254 49.95 -4.52 -18.42
CA GLY A 254 50.44 -3.71 -19.53
C GLY A 254 51.96 -3.78 -19.73
N ASP A 255 52.36 -4.38 -20.85
CA ASP A 255 53.75 -4.48 -21.29
C ASP A 255 54.39 -3.09 -21.40
N LYS A 256 55.48 -2.88 -20.65
CA LYS A 256 56.32 -1.69 -20.77
C LYS A 256 57.78 -2.09 -20.92
N GLU A 257 58.24 -2.09 -22.16
CA GLU A 257 59.66 -2.11 -22.50
C GLU A 257 60.36 -0.85 -21.97
N TYR A 258 60.92 -0.93 -20.75
CA TYR A 258 61.92 0.02 -20.27
C TYR A 258 63.32 -0.56 -20.51
N ALA A 259 63.72 -0.57 -21.78
CA ALA A 259 65.07 -0.94 -22.18
C ALA A 259 66.06 0.21 -21.86
N SER A 260 66.64 0.18 -20.66
CA SER A 260 67.79 1.02 -20.30
C SER A 260 68.69 0.31 -19.26
N ASP A 261 69.78 -0.27 -19.77
CA ASP A 261 71.03 -0.67 -19.14
C ASP A 261 71.06 -1.47 -17.81
N ASP A 262 71.68 -2.65 -17.94
CA ASP A 262 72.63 -3.25 -16.98
C ASP A 262 72.15 -3.63 -15.56
N PHE A 263 70.93 -4.14 -15.45
CA PHE A 263 70.54 -5.05 -14.36
C PHE A 263 69.86 -6.33 -14.86
N VAL A 264 70.04 -7.43 -14.12
CA VAL A 264 69.52 -8.76 -14.46
C VAL A 264 67.99 -8.74 -14.50
N HIS A 265 67.43 -8.85 -15.71
CA HIS A 265 65.98 -8.87 -15.94
C HIS A 265 65.36 -10.21 -15.49
N ALA A 266 64.90 -10.27 -14.25
CA ALA A 266 64.08 -11.36 -13.74
C ALA A 266 62.63 -11.21 -14.25
N TYR A 267 62.29 -11.93 -15.33
CA TYR A 267 60.95 -11.93 -15.91
C TYR A 267 59.93 -12.61 -14.97
N LEU A 268 59.09 -11.80 -14.32
CA LEU A 268 58.10 -12.26 -13.36
C LEU A 268 56.85 -12.82 -14.07
N HIS A 269 56.89 -14.10 -14.46
CA HIS A 269 55.72 -14.80 -15.02
C HIS A 269 54.62 -15.01 -13.96
N LEU A 270 53.69 -14.05 -13.89
CA LEU A 270 52.48 -14.11 -13.07
C LEU A 270 51.43 -15.04 -13.70
N ASN A 271 51.58 -16.35 -13.50
CA ASN A 271 50.54 -17.33 -13.82
C ASN A 271 49.32 -17.18 -12.88
N MET A 272 48.42 -16.25 -13.21
CA MET A 272 47.24 -15.90 -12.42
C MET A 272 45.96 -16.46 -13.05
N GLN A 273 45.44 -17.54 -12.49
CA GLN A 273 44.07 -17.98 -12.79
C GLN A 273 43.08 -17.06 -12.06
N ILE A 274 42.34 -16.25 -12.81
CA ILE A 274 41.14 -15.58 -12.32
C ILE A 274 40.09 -16.68 -12.12
N TYR A 275 39.83 -17.04 -10.86
CA TYR A 275 38.67 -17.86 -10.53
C TYR A 275 37.42 -17.02 -10.75
N ASP A 276 36.53 -17.50 -11.62
CA ASP A 276 35.19 -16.95 -11.76
C ASP A 276 34.44 -16.99 -10.42
N PHE A 277 33.48 -16.09 -10.23
CA PHE A 277 32.80 -15.83 -8.96
C PHE A 277 31.80 -16.94 -8.60
N ASN A 278 32.32 -18.14 -8.27
CA ASN A 278 31.53 -19.26 -7.77
C ASN A 278 30.70 -18.81 -6.54
N PRO A 279 29.35 -18.82 -6.63
CA PRO A 279 28.48 -18.27 -5.60
C PRO A 279 28.59 -18.98 -4.24
N GLU A 280 29.00 -20.26 -4.22
CA GLU A 280 28.90 -21.11 -3.02
C GLU A 280 29.98 -20.84 -1.96
N ASN A 281 31.07 -20.14 -2.31
CA ASN A 281 32.18 -19.85 -1.38
C ASN A 281 32.22 -18.37 -0.90
N LEU A 282 31.14 -17.62 -1.10
CA LEU A 282 31.10 -16.17 -0.85
C LEU A 282 30.63 -15.78 0.56
N LEU A 283 31.58 -15.82 1.50
CA LEU A 283 31.57 -15.02 2.75
C LEU A 283 31.69 -13.51 2.45
N GLY A 284 30.76 -12.98 1.66
CA GLY A 284 30.77 -11.63 1.11
C GLY A 284 29.48 -11.20 0.39
N LEU A 285 28.42 -12.00 0.48
CA LEU A 285 27.07 -11.55 0.09
C LEU A 285 26.59 -10.50 1.09
N ALA A 286 26.07 -9.37 0.59
CA ALA A 286 25.17 -8.54 1.39
C ALA A 286 23.93 -9.39 1.71
N GLN A 287 23.53 -9.46 2.98
CA GLN A 287 22.29 -10.15 3.34
C GLN A 287 21.10 -9.42 2.69
N PRO A 288 20.12 -10.15 2.13
CA PRO A 288 18.93 -9.52 1.57
C PRO A 288 18.15 -8.82 2.68
N ALA A 289 17.80 -7.56 2.48
CA ALA A 289 16.97 -6.83 3.43
C ALA A 289 15.54 -7.37 3.36
N GLN A 290 15.06 -7.92 4.46
CA GLN A 290 13.69 -8.40 4.62
C GLN A 290 12.94 -7.48 5.57
N PHE A 291 11.74 -7.07 5.18
CA PHE A 291 10.90 -6.17 5.95
C PHE A 291 9.42 -6.49 5.71
N GLU A 292 8.59 -6.38 6.75
CA GLU A 292 7.17 -6.75 6.70
C GLU A 292 6.24 -5.53 6.88
N LEU A 293 5.10 -5.55 6.19
CA LEU A 293 3.92 -4.77 6.55
C LEU A 293 2.96 -5.65 7.34
N LYS A 294 2.46 -5.16 8.47
CA LYS A 294 1.44 -5.86 9.27
C LYS A 294 0.06 -5.31 8.95
N ILE A 295 -0.70 -6.04 8.14
CA ILE A 295 -2.06 -5.66 7.77
C ILE A 295 -3.02 -6.31 8.78
N PHE A 296 -3.65 -5.48 9.61
CA PHE A 296 -4.68 -5.90 10.55
C PHE A 296 -6.06 -5.74 9.91
N ASN A 297 -6.89 -6.76 10.10
CA ASN A 297 -8.31 -6.66 9.88
C ASN A 297 -8.93 -6.06 11.14
N ASP A 298 -9.48 -4.85 11.05
CA ASP A 298 -10.18 -4.21 12.16
C ASP A 298 -11.60 -4.78 12.25
N MET A 299 -11.64 -6.07 12.61
CA MET A 299 -12.88 -6.81 12.83
C MET A 299 -13.58 -6.21 14.06
N GLU A 300 -14.56 -5.35 13.81
CA GLU A 300 -15.61 -5.05 14.78
C GLU A 300 -16.11 -6.40 15.34
N PRO A 301 -15.90 -6.70 16.64
CA PRO A 301 -16.31 -7.97 17.18
C PRO A 301 -17.83 -8.02 17.13
N GLU A 302 -18.40 -9.04 16.48
CA GLU A 302 -19.86 -9.21 16.45
C GLU A 302 -20.40 -9.10 17.88
N PRO A 303 -21.39 -8.23 18.12
CA PRO A 303 -21.87 -7.97 19.46
C PRO A 303 -22.35 -9.28 20.09
N VAL A 304 -21.63 -9.75 21.12
CA VAL A 304 -21.89 -11.03 21.77
C VAL A 304 -23.20 -10.94 22.55
N TYR A 305 -24.31 -11.14 21.83
CA TYR A 305 -25.64 -11.10 22.39
C TYR A 305 -25.74 -12.20 23.45
N PRO A 306 -26.04 -11.87 24.73
CA PRO A 306 -26.19 -12.90 25.74
C PRO A 306 -27.33 -13.83 25.32
N LYS A 307 -27.16 -15.14 25.52
CA LYS A 307 -28.08 -16.20 25.03
C LYS A 307 -29.57 -15.97 25.36
N ASN A 308 -29.84 -15.19 26.42
CA ASN A 308 -31.18 -14.86 26.91
C ASN A 308 -31.70 -13.48 26.44
N MET A 309 -31.01 -12.75 25.54
CA MET A 309 -31.43 -11.41 25.09
C MET A 309 -32.87 -11.36 24.56
N PRO A 310 -33.36 -12.34 23.75
CA PRO A 310 -34.76 -12.37 23.33
C PRO A 310 -35.76 -12.47 24.50
N LEU A 311 -35.37 -13.16 25.59
CA LEU A 311 -36.19 -13.29 26.80
C LEU A 311 -36.35 -11.95 27.53
N TYR A 312 -35.27 -11.18 27.65
CA TYR A 312 -35.31 -9.85 28.28
C TYR A 312 -36.13 -8.86 27.45
N ILE A 313 -36.01 -8.90 26.11
CA ILE A 313 -36.85 -8.09 25.21
C ILE A 313 -38.33 -8.46 25.37
N GLY A 314 -38.67 -9.76 25.40
CA GLY A 314 -40.03 -10.24 25.64
C GLY A 314 -40.60 -9.79 26.99
N LEU A 315 -39.82 -9.89 28.07
CA LEU A 315 -40.20 -9.42 29.41
C LEU A 315 -40.46 -7.90 29.43
N ALA A 316 -39.61 -7.10 28.79
CA ALA A 316 -39.77 -5.65 28.72
C ALA A 316 -41.05 -5.24 27.97
N VAL A 317 -41.35 -5.88 26.84
CA VAL A 317 -42.59 -5.64 26.08
C VAL A 317 -43.83 -6.06 26.89
N PHE A 318 -43.79 -7.21 27.56
CA PHE A 318 -44.90 -7.68 28.39
C PHE A 318 -45.15 -6.75 29.59
N ALA A 319 -44.11 -6.31 30.28
CA ALA A 319 -44.20 -5.34 31.37
C ALA A 319 -44.77 -3.99 30.90
N GLY A 320 -44.34 -3.50 29.73
CA GLY A 320 -44.87 -2.27 29.12
C GLY A 320 -46.36 -2.36 28.78
N LEU A 321 -46.80 -3.48 28.18
CA LEU A 321 -48.22 -3.73 27.89
C LEU A 321 -49.06 -3.83 29.16
N LEU A 322 -48.55 -4.50 30.20
CA LEU A 322 -49.24 -4.65 31.49
C LEU A 322 -49.38 -3.31 32.22
N LEU A 323 -48.34 -2.47 32.22
CA LEU A 323 -48.37 -1.12 32.77
C LEU A 323 -49.37 -0.23 32.00
N LEU A 324 -49.37 -0.31 30.67
CA LEU A 324 -50.31 0.43 29.81
C LEU A 324 -51.77 0.00 30.05
N ALA A 325 -52.04 -1.29 30.24
CA ALA A 325 -53.36 -1.79 30.62
C ALA A 325 -53.81 -1.27 31.99
N ILE A 326 -52.91 -1.25 32.99
CA ILE A 326 -53.18 -0.67 34.32
C ILE A 326 -53.50 0.83 34.21
N LEU A 327 -52.74 1.60 33.41
CA LEU A 327 -53.03 3.02 33.18
C LEU A 327 -54.42 3.24 32.56
N ILE A 328 -54.82 2.43 31.57
CA ILE A 328 -56.17 2.50 30.98
C ILE A 328 -57.24 2.23 32.05
N ILE A 329 -57.06 1.20 32.89
CA ILE A 329 -58.00 0.87 33.96
C ILE A 329 -58.10 2.01 34.99
N ILE A 330 -56.98 2.62 35.39
CA ILE A 330 -56.94 3.76 36.31
C ILE A 330 -57.65 4.97 35.71
N LEU A 331 -57.35 5.34 34.45
CA LEU A 331 -57.99 6.47 33.76
C LEU A 331 -59.50 6.28 33.57
N TRP A 332 -59.94 5.03 33.36
CA TRP A 332 -61.36 4.68 33.29
C TRP A 332 -62.04 4.76 34.66
N LYS A 333 -61.43 4.19 35.71
CA LYS A 333 -61.91 4.28 37.11
C LYS A 333 -61.95 5.71 37.63
N ALA A 334 -61.01 6.57 37.21
CA ALA A 334 -60.96 7.99 37.53
C ALA A 334 -62.03 8.84 36.79
N LYS A 335 -62.92 8.21 35.98
CA LYS A 335 -63.99 8.89 35.21
C LYS A 335 -63.50 9.99 34.25
N PHE A 336 -62.21 9.99 33.87
CA PHE A 336 -61.62 11.05 33.05
C PHE A 336 -62.32 11.23 31.68
N PHE A 337 -62.96 10.17 31.17
CA PHE A 337 -63.73 10.18 29.93
C PHE A 337 -65.20 10.63 30.06
N GLU A 338 -65.68 11.01 31.25
CA GLU A 338 -67.02 11.61 31.42
C GLU A 338 -67.09 13.05 30.86
N ARG A 339 -67.17 13.17 29.53
CA ARG A 339 -67.52 14.43 28.86
C ARG A 339 -68.86 14.96 29.40
N LYS A 340 -68.82 16.03 30.20
CA LYS A 340 -70.02 16.79 30.62
C LYS A 340 -70.77 17.27 29.38
N LYS A 341 -71.85 16.58 29.00
CA LYS A 341 -72.73 16.98 27.88
C LYS A 341 -73.35 18.34 28.21
N PHE A 342 -72.95 19.37 27.46
CA PHE A 342 -73.48 20.72 27.62
C PHE A 342 -74.98 20.76 27.29
N LYS A 343 -75.84 20.88 28.32
CA LYS A 343 -77.29 20.85 28.15
C LYS A 343 -77.78 22.13 27.46
N ARG A 344 -78.13 22.05 26.17
CA ARG A 344 -79.10 22.98 25.58
C ARG A 344 -80.43 22.82 26.31
N ARG A 345 -80.91 23.88 26.97
CA ARG A 345 -82.23 23.98 27.59
C ARG A 345 -83.05 24.95 26.72
N GLY A 346 -84.15 24.47 26.13
CA GLY A 346 -84.95 25.22 25.16
C GLY A 346 -86.18 25.93 25.75
N LYS A 347 -87.09 26.36 24.86
CA LYS A 347 -88.25 27.28 25.02
C LYS A 347 -87.87 28.77 24.90
N ASN A 348 -88.63 29.64 24.23
CA ASN A 348 -89.90 29.50 23.48
C ASN A 348 -90.05 30.60 22.40
N GLY A 349 -90.74 30.31 21.28
CA GLY A 349 -91.27 31.31 20.32
C GLY A 349 -90.24 31.97 19.37
N THR A 350 -90.63 32.55 18.23
CA THR A 350 -91.95 32.52 17.54
C THR A 350 -91.82 32.87 16.04
N THR A 351 -92.75 32.39 15.21
CA THR A 351 -93.10 32.91 13.87
C THR A 351 -92.16 32.56 12.68
N LYS A 352 -92.76 32.46 11.48
CA LYS A 352 -92.12 32.17 10.16
C LYS A 352 -91.94 33.52 9.40
N GLU A 353 -91.22 33.71 8.29
CA GLU A 353 -91.31 33.16 6.91
C GLU A 353 -90.39 34.06 6.03
N PRO A 354 -90.17 33.87 4.70
CA PRO A 354 -90.15 32.68 3.84
C PRO A 354 -88.75 32.44 3.16
N LYS A 355 -88.69 31.51 2.18
CA LYS A 355 -87.60 31.29 1.18
C LYS A 355 -87.71 32.32 0.02
N PRO A 356 -86.77 32.42 -0.98
CA PRO A 356 -85.49 31.72 -1.22
C PRO A 356 -84.30 32.74 -1.29
N THR A 357 -83.15 32.64 -1.99
CA THR A 357 -82.58 31.78 -3.08
C THR A 357 -81.03 31.80 -3.03
N ASN A 358 -80.35 31.00 -3.90
CA ASN A 358 -78.92 31.11 -4.24
C ASN A 358 -78.72 32.15 -5.39
N PRO A 359 -77.57 32.85 -5.52
CA PRO A 359 -76.43 32.24 -6.21
C PRO A 359 -75.01 32.52 -5.65
N GLU A 360 -74.18 31.51 -5.86
CA GLU A 360 -72.72 31.45 -6.05
C GLU A 360 -71.96 32.72 -6.47
N GLU A 361 -70.87 33.07 -5.78
CA GLU A 361 -69.51 33.20 -6.38
C GLU A 361 -68.33 33.54 -5.40
N ARG A 362 -67.12 33.09 -5.78
CA ARG A 362 -65.74 33.64 -5.53
C ARG A 362 -65.14 33.79 -4.09
N PRO A 363 -63.94 33.23 -3.80
CA PRO A 363 -63.20 33.40 -2.52
C PRO A 363 -61.82 34.11 -2.62
N LEU A 364 -61.38 34.74 -1.52
CA LEU A 364 -60.00 35.13 -1.07
C LEU A 364 -60.19 36.05 0.18
N LYS A 365 -59.28 36.27 1.15
CA LYS A 365 -57.82 36.13 1.28
C LYS A 365 -57.46 36.09 2.78
N ILE A 366 -56.37 35.43 3.20
CA ILE A 366 -55.75 35.59 4.54
C ILE A 366 -54.23 35.81 4.38
N THR A 367 -53.61 36.52 5.33
CA THR A 367 -52.36 37.29 5.14
C THR A 367 -51.09 36.60 5.65
N ASN A 368 -49.93 36.97 5.10
CA ASN A 368 -48.60 36.41 5.36
C ASN A 368 -47.96 36.90 6.67
N ILE A 369 -47.00 36.12 7.21
CA ILE A 369 -45.68 36.55 7.75
C ILE A 369 -44.78 35.29 7.97
N PRO A 370 -43.42 35.36 7.91
CA PRO A 370 -42.65 34.34 7.19
C PRO A 370 -41.86 33.30 8.04
N PRO A 371 -41.34 32.22 7.41
CA PRO A 371 -40.57 31.14 8.08
C PRO A 371 -39.03 31.36 8.11
N PRO A 372 -38.29 30.59 8.94
CA PRO A 372 -36.82 30.58 8.97
C PRO A 372 -36.17 29.77 7.83
N SER A 373 -34.86 29.94 7.67
CA SER A 373 -34.05 29.44 6.55
C SER A 373 -33.63 27.96 6.65
N HIS A 374 -33.69 27.25 5.52
CA HIS A 374 -32.85 26.07 5.25
C HIS A 374 -31.70 26.44 4.30
N SER A 375 -30.51 25.90 4.54
CA SER A 375 -29.33 26.07 3.70
C SER A 375 -29.08 24.83 2.82
N SER A 376 -29.04 25.04 1.51
CA SER A 376 -28.56 24.07 0.53
C SER A 376 -27.43 24.70 -0.29
N LEU A 377 -26.24 24.09 -0.24
CA LEU A 377 -25.09 24.54 -1.03
C LEU A 377 -25.07 23.81 -2.37
N HIS A 378 -25.24 24.57 -3.45
CA HIS A 378 -24.91 24.13 -4.82
C HIS A 378 -23.86 25.07 -5.43
N SER A 379 -23.24 24.59 -6.51
CA SER A 379 -21.99 25.10 -7.09
C SER A 379 -22.06 26.54 -7.62
N PRO A 380 -20.94 27.30 -7.58
CA PRO A 380 -20.80 28.54 -8.33
C PRO A 380 -20.58 28.28 -9.84
N PRO A 381 -20.95 29.23 -10.73
CA PRO A 381 -20.93 29.05 -12.19
C PRO A 381 -19.66 29.56 -12.89
N ILE A 382 -19.57 29.29 -14.19
CA ILE A 382 -18.53 29.79 -15.11
C ILE A 382 -19.01 31.07 -15.82
N SER A 383 -18.20 32.14 -15.81
CA SER A 383 -18.25 33.29 -16.75
C SER A 383 -16.96 34.11 -16.58
N ALA A 384 -15.99 34.12 -17.51
CA ALA A 384 -15.99 34.66 -18.88
C ALA A 384 -15.67 36.17 -18.98
N TYR A 385 -14.39 36.50 -18.77
CA TYR A 385 -13.63 37.60 -19.39
C TYR A 385 -12.20 37.06 -19.60
N GLY A 386 -11.40 37.45 -20.60
CA GLY A 386 -11.62 38.32 -21.76
C GLY A 386 -10.30 38.45 -22.54
N HIS A 387 -10.33 38.61 -23.87
CA HIS A 387 -9.11 38.69 -24.69
C HIS A 387 -8.28 39.94 -24.37
N MET A 388 -6.96 39.79 -24.28
CA MET A 388 -6.01 40.84 -24.71
C MET A 388 -4.68 40.20 -25.12
N ASN A 389 -4.10 40.69 -26.22
CA ASN A 389 -2.90 40.13 -26.83
C ASN A 389 -1.67 40.99 -26.50
N SER A 390 -0.52 40.36 -26.29
CA SER A 390 0.82 40.79 -26.75
C SER A 390 1.79 39.62 -26.59
#